data_AF-M6KQY4-F1
#
_entry.id   AF-M6KQY4-F1
#
_cell.length_a   1.000
_cell.length_b   1.000
_cell.length_c   1.000
_cell.angle_alpha   90.00
_cell.angle_beta   90.00
_cell.angle_gamma   90.00
#
_symmetry.space_group_name_H-M   'P 1'
#
loop_
_entity.id
_entity.type
_entity.pdbx_description
1 polymer ?
#
loop_
_entity_poly.entity_id
_entity_poly.type
_entity_poly.pdbx_seq_one_letter_code
_entity_poly.pdbx_strand_id
1 'polypeptide(L)'
;MFWVLLVTGFISSFSPVRLSRLISDLYRESSNWKFTHPMGQIGGVSIYLPIGLMNTHLTFGGLLQFFFTMPIFLFLKSLFDKNFKKAGIYGIILLFFLYVVFLNNARSSLLGGLFSSTTALIVLGVIRKELPFTKIILFTIGIFTFYFL
;
A
#
# COMPACT_ATOMS: atom_id res chain seq x y z
N MET A 1 -8.02 -1.40 9.73
CA MET A 1 -7.04 -0.33 9.39
C MET A 1 -6.49 -0.47 7.97
N PHE A 2 -5.87 -1.60 7.61
CA PHE A 2 -5.34 -1.84 6.25
C PHE A 2 -6.32 -1.48 5.11
N TRP A 3 -7.55 -2.00 5.16
CA TRP A 3 -8.57 -1.74 4.14
C TRP A 3 -8.92 -0.26 3.96
N VAL A 4 -8.95 0.49 5.07
CA VAL A 4 -9.22 1.94 5.04
C VAL A 4 -8.07 2.65 4.32
N LEU A 5 -6.82 2.30 4.62
CA LEU A 5 -5.64 2.88 3.96
C LEU A 5 -5.62 2.57 2.47
N LEU A 6 -5.89 1.31 2.09
CA LEU A 6 -5.88 0.89 0.68
C LEU A 6 -6.95 1.61 -0.13
N VAL A 7 -8.19 1.64 0.36
CA VAL A 7 -9.33 2.28 -0.32
C VAL A 7 -9.14 3.80 -0.39
N THR A 8 -8.77 4.43 0.73
CA THR A 8 -8.58 5.89 0.76
C THR A 8 -7.37 6.32 -0.08
N GLY A 9 -6.29 5.54 -0.09
CA GLY A 9 -5.14 5.74 -0.97
C GLY A 9 -5.53 5.69 -2.45
N PHE A 10 -6.27 4.66 -2.85
CA PHE A 10 -6.75 4.51 -4.22
C PHE A 10 -7.66 5.67 -4.65
N ILE A 11 -8.67 6.00 -3.85
CA ILE A 11 -9.58 7.12 -4.13
C ILE A 11 -8.83 8.44 -4.21
N SER A 12 -7.86 8.66 -3.31
CA SER A 12 -7.06 9.89 -3.30
C SER A 12 -6.21 10.07 -4.55
N SER A 13 -5.89 8.99 -5.27
CA SER A 13 -5.09 9.06 -6.50
C SER A 13 -5.83 9.74 -7.65
N PHE A 14 -7.16 9.80 -7.60
CA PHE A 14 -8.00 10.44 -8.63
C PHE A 14 -8.53 11.82 -8.20
N SER A 15 -8.18 12.28 -6.99
CA SER A 15 -8.71 13.53 -6.45
C SER A 15 -7.65 14.65 -6.44
N PRO A 16 -7.93 15.82 -7.05
CA PRO A 16 -7.06 16.99 -6.96
C PRO A 16 -6.98 17.59 -5.54
N VAL A 17 -7.98 17.28 -4.71
CA VAL A 17 -8.13 17.79 -3.34
C VAL A 17 -7.76 16.67 -2.36
N ARG A 18 -7.08 17.04 -1.27
CA ARG A 18 -6.77 16.10 -0.18
C ARG A 18 -8.05 15.52 0.39
N LEU A 19 -8.17 14.19 0.39
CA LEU A 19 -9.38 13.49 0.81
C LEU A 19 -9.75 13.78 2.28
N SER A 20 -8.74 14.00 3.13
CA SER A 20 -8.94 14.43 4.53
C SER A 20 -9.71 15.74 4.67
N ARG A 21 -9.43 16.72 3.80
CA ARG A 21 -10.17 17.98 3.76
C ARG A 21 -11.51 17.85 3.06
N LEU A 22 -11.62 17.01 2.03
CA LEU A 22 -12.91 16.76 1.38
C LEU A 22 -13.94 16.22 2.38
N ILE A 23 -13.54 15.31 3.26
CA ILE A 23 -14.41 14.75 4.30
C ILE A 23 -14.64 15.73 5.46
N SER A 24 -13.62 16.50 5.86
CA SER A 24 -13.70 17.43 7.00
C SER A 24 -14.39 18.76 6.69
N ASP A 25 -14.18 19.30 5.48
CA ASP A 25 -14.70 20.60 5.03
C ASP A 25 -15.98 20.44 4.20
N LEU A 26 -16.64 19.27 4.27
CA LEU A 26 -17.95 19.03 3.64
C LEU A 26 -19.03 20.06 4.06
N TYR A 27 -18.74 20.89 5.07
CA TYR A 27 -19.58 21.94 5.64
C TYR A 27 -19.05 23.39 5.45
N ARG A 28 -17.87 23.61 4.86
CA ARG A 28 -17.31 24.98 4.68
C ARG A 28 -16.60 25.14 3.34
N GLU A 29 -17.15 25.98 2.46
CA GLU A 29 -16.44 26.47 1.29
C GLU A 29 -15.30 27.39 1.74
N SER A 30 -14.07 27.04 1.37
CA SER A 30 -12.87 27.80 1.70
C SER A 30 -12.05 27.97 0.45
N SER A 31 -11.77 29.22 0.07
CA SER A 31 -11.04 29.60 -1.15
C SER A 31 -9.55 29.24 -1.13
N ASN A 32 -9.05 28.59 -0.06
CA ASN A 32 -7.63 28.36 0.19
C ASN A 32 -7.28 26.86 0.23
N TRP A 33 -7.74 26.12 -0.78
CA TRP A 33 -7.52 24.68 -0.89
C TRP A 33 -6.08 24.38 -1.33
N LYS A 34 -5.33 23.69 -0.45
CA LYS A 34 -4.01 23.15 -0.79
C LYS A 34 -4.20 21.92 -1.67
N PHE A 35 -4.07 22.12 -2.98
CA PHE A 35 -4.12 21.06 -4.00
C PHE A 35 -3.07 19.98 -3.74
N THR A 36 -3.41 18.73 -4.10
CA THR A 36 -2.47 17.61 -4.10
C THR A 36 -1.52 17.74 -5.29
N HIS A 37 -0.25 17.36 -5.11
CA HIS A 37 0.72 17.43 -6.20
C HIS A 37 0.27 16.53 -7.38
N PRO A 38 0.12 17.10 -8.59
CA PRO A 38 -0.18 16.32 -9.78
C PRO A 38 1.05 15.47 -10.12
N MET A 39 0.84 14.16 -10.31
CA MET A 39 1.90 13.21 -10.62
C MET A 39 2.00 12.93 -12.12
N GLY A 40 0.95 13.25 -12.88
CA GLY A 40 0.89 13.16 -14.34
C GLY A 40 -0.53 12.93 -14.85
N GLN A 41 -0.67 12.70 -16.15
CA GLN A 41 -1.92 12.24 -16.77
C GLN A 41 -1.68 10.87 -17.41
N ILE A 42 -2.54 9.89 -17.11
CA ILE A 42 -2.57 8.61 -17.82
C ILE A 42 -3.89 8.56 -18.58
N GLY A 43 -3.82 8.55 -19.92
CA GLY A 43 -5.00 8.42 -20.78
C GLY A 43 -6.04 9.55 -20.63
N GLY A 44 -5.62 10.76 -20.24
CA GLY A 44 -6.52 11.91 -20.01
C GLY A 44 -7.07 12.03 -18.59
N VAL A 45 -6.78 11.07 -17.70
CA VAL A 45 -7.13 11.14 -16.27
C VAL A 45 -5.93 11.69 -15.50
N SER A 46 -6.12 12.81 -14.78
CA SER A 46 -5.11 13.40 -13.90
C SER A 46 -4.91 12.52 -12.67
N ILE A 47 -3.70 12.00 -12.50
CA ILE A 47 -3.30 11.18 -11.36
C ILE A 47 -2.57 12.06 -10.35
N TYR A 48 -2.99 11.94 -9.10
CA TYR A 48 -2.47 12.66 -7.96
C TYR A 48 -1.74 11.69 -7.03
N LEU A 49 -0.82 12.26 -6.26
CA LEU A 49 -0.07 11.53 -5.25
C LEU A 49 -1.05 10.93 -4.20
N PRO A 50 -1.06 9.61 -3.98
CA PRO A 50 -1.98 8.99 -3.04
C PRO A 50 -1.54 9.33 -1.61
N ILE A 51 -2.35 10.15 -0.93
CA ILE A 51 -2.13 10.59 0.45
C ILE A 51 -3.24 10.06 1.38
N GLY A 52 -4.30 9.48 0.81
CA GLY A 52 -5.45 8.98 1.55
C GLY A 52 -6.05 10.05 2.45
N LEU A 53 -6.32 9.68 3.70
CA LEU A 53 -6.83 10.59 4.74
C LEU A 53 -5.71 11.31 5.53
N MET A 54 -4.45 11.20 5.12
CA MET A 54 -3.35 11.81 5.83
C MET A 54 -3.07 13.23 5.33
N ASN A 55 -2.19 13.94 6.04
CA ASN A 55 -1.76 15.28 5.64
C ASN A 55 -0.55 15.27 4.69
N THR A 56 0.25 14.21 4.70
CA THR A 56 1.46 14.05 3.88
C THR A 56 1.57 12.65 3.31
N HIS A 57 2.15 12.53 2.12
CA HIS A 57 2.36 11.24 1.45
C HIS A 57 3.28 10.32 2.26
N LEU A 58 4.24 10.88 3.00
CA LEU A 58 5.20 10.13 3.80
C LEU A 58 4.56 9.41 4.99
N THR A 59 3.62 10.05 5.70
CA THR A 59 2.93 9.40 6.82
C THR A 59 1.97 8.33 6.32
N PHE A 60 1.28 8.59 5.22
CA PHE A 60 0.44 7.60 4.55
C PHE A 60 1.25 6.40 4.06
N GLY A 61 2.35 6.63 3.36
CA GLY A 61 3.28 5.61 2.89
C GLY A 61 3.88 4.79 4.02
N GLY A 62 4.28 5.44 5.12
CA GLY A 62 4.72 4.80 6.36
C GLY A 62 3.71 3.79 6.90
N LEU A 63 2.48 4.25 7.15
CA LEU A 63 1.41 3.40 7.66
C LEU A 63 1.04 2.27 6.70
N LEU A 64 1.06 2.52 5.39
CA LEU A 64 0.74 1.49 4.40
C LEU A 64 1.85 0.44 4.28
N GLN A 65 3.12 0.87 4.30
CA GLN A 65 4.27 -0.03 4.22
C GLN A 65 4.46 -0.87 5.50
N PHE A 66 3.92 -0.46 6.65
CA PHE A 66 3.81 -1.35 7.82
C PHE A 66 2.95 -2.60 7.57
N PHE A 67 2.10 -2.60 6.54
CA PHE A 67 1.34 -3.78 6.15
C PHE A 67 1.93 -4.49 4.94
N PHE A 68 3.13 -4.15 4.49
CA PHE A 68 3.72 -4.65 3.24
C PHE A 68 3.76 -6.18 3.14
N THR A 69 4.08 -6.85 4.24
CA THR A 69 4.19 -8.32 4.27
C THR A 69 2.83 -9.03 4.25
N MET A 70 1.76 -8.36 4.67
CA MET A 70 0.43 -8.94 4.82
C MET A 70 -0.22 -9.36 3.47
N PRO A 71 -0.35 -8.49 2.46
CA PRO A 71 -0.94 -8.88 1.17
C PRO A 71 -0.06 -9.89 0.45
N ILE A 72 1.27 -9.80 0.60
CA ILE A 72 2.22 -10.79 0.05
C ILE A 72 1.97 -12.17 0.67
N PHE A 73 1.88 -12.24 2.00
CA PHE A 73 1.64 -13.48 2.71
C PHE A 73 0.30 -14.10 2.36
N LEU A 74 -0.78 -13.31 2.32
CA LEU A 74 -2.12 -13.79 1.96
C LEU A 74 -2.15 -14.38 0.55
N PHE A 75 -1.49 -13.71 -0.40
CA PHE A 75 -1.37 -14.20 -1.77
C PHE A 75 -0.57 -15.50 -1.84
N LEU A 76 0.63 -15.54 -1.25
CA LEU A 76 1.47 -16.74 -1.23
C LEU A 76 0.75 -17.90 -0.56
N LYS A 77 0.21 -17.71 0.64
CA LYS A 77 -0.52 -18.74 1.38
C LYS A 77 -1.64 -19.35 0.53
N SER A 78 -2.45 -18.50 -0.09
CA SER A 78 -3.55 -18.98 -0.92
C SER A 78 -3.09 -19.70 -2.20
N LEU A 79 -1.93 -19.33 -2.74
CA LEU A 79 -1.31 -20.04 -3.86
C LEU A 79 -0.79 -21.42 -3.42
N PHE A 80 -0.20 -21.52 -2.23
CA PHE A 80 0.26 -22.79 -1.65
C PHE A 80 -0.90 -23.72 -1.27
N ASP A 81 -1.98 -23.17 -0.73
CA ASP A 81 -3.21 -23.91 -0.40
C ASP A 81 -3.97 -24.37 -1.68
N LYS A 82 -3.42 -24.12 -2.88
CA LYS A 82 -4.02 -24.39 -4.20
C LYS A 82 -5.44 -23.83 -4.34
N ASN A 83 -5.78 -22.82 -3.55
CA ASN A 83 -7.10 -22.20 -3.57
C ASN A 83 -7.09 -21.05 -4.58
N PHE A 84 -7.26 -21.39 -5.86
CA PHE A 84 -7.17 -20.43 -6.97
C PHE A 84 -8.19 -19.28 -6.87
N LYS A 85 -9.38 -19.53 -6.30
CA LYS A 85 -10.38 -18.47 -6.06
C LYS A 85 -9.87 -17.42 -5.08
N LYS A 86 -9.35 -17.86 -3.93
CA LYS A 86 -8.78 -16.95 -2.93
C LYS A 86 -7.48 -16.32 -3.42
N ALA A 87 -6.68 -17.04 -4.22
CA ALA A 87 -5.42 -16.54 -4.76
C ALA A 87 -5.66 -15.41 -5.75
N GLY A 88 -6.71 -15.50 -6.58
CA GLY A 88 -7.14 -14.41 -7.46
C GLY A 88 -7.54 -13.16 -6.69
N ILE A 89 -8.36 -13.30 -5.64
CA ILE A 89 -8.79 -12.16 -4.79
C ILE A 89 -7.59 -11.51 -4.11
N TYR A 90 -6.72 -12.29 -3.46
CA TYR A 90 -5.53 -11.75 -2.80
C TYR A 90 -4.51 -11.21 -3.79
N GLY A 91 -4.44 -11.74 -5.01
CA GLY A 91 -3.63 -11.21 -6.10
C GLY A 91 -4.09 -9.82 -6.52
N ILE A 92 -5.41 -9.62 -6.66
CA ILE A 92 -5.97 -8.29 -6.93
C ILE A 92 -5.64 -7.32 -5.80
N ILE A 93 -5.83 -7.74 -4.54
CA ILE A 93 -5.50 -6.91 -3.37
C ILE A 93 -4.01 -6.53 -3.36
N LEU A 94 -3.13 -7.48 -3.68
CA LEU A 94 -1.69 -7.23 -3.79
C LEU A 94 -1.38 -6.23 -4.91
N LEU A 95 -2.05 -6.34 -6.06
CA LEU A 95 -1.85 -5.42 -7.18
C LEU A 95 -2.30 -4.00 -6.82
N PHE A 96 -3.48 -3.83 -6.21
CA PHE A 96 -3.93 -2.54 -5.69
C PHE A 96 -2.99 -1.98 -4.63
N PHE A 97 -2.48 -2.83 -3.73
CA PHE A 97 -1.52 -2.41 -2.72
C PHE A 97 -0.22 -1.90 -3.37
N LEU A 98 0.35 -2.65 -4.31
CA LEU A 98 1.55 -2.25 -5.03
C LEU A 98 1.34 -0.95 -5.82
N TYR A 99 0.18 -0.79 -6.47
CA TYR A 99 -0.18 0.44 -7.18
C TYR A 99 -0.14 1.66 -6.26
N VAL A 100 -0.83 1.60 -5.10
CA VAL A 100 -0.90 2.71 -4.15
C VAL A 100 0.48 3.01 -3.55
N VAL A 101 1.26 1.98 -3.21
CA VAL A 101 2.60 2.16 -2.64
C VAL A 101 3.56 2.75 -3.68
N PHE A 102 3.54 2.26 -4.92
CA PHE A 102 4.41 2.76 -6.00
C PHE A 102 4.13 4.22 -6.33
N LEU A 103 2.85 4.60 -6.48
CA LEU A 103 2.47 5.99 -6.69
C LEU A 103 2.78 6.89 -5.50
N ASN A 104 2.77 6.36 -4.27
CA ASN A 104 3.10 7.17 -3.11
C ASN A 104 4.58 7.62 -3.09
N ASN A 105 5.48 6.83 -3.70
CA ASN A 105 6.93 7.11 -3.83
C ASN A 105 7.61 7.56 -2.51
N ALA A 106 7.09 7.12 -1.37
CA ALA A 106 7.71 7.41 -0.08
C ALA A 106 8.92 6.49 0.12
N ARG A 107 10.11 7.04 -0.18
CA ARG A 107 11.39 6.33 0.03
C ARG A 107 11.71 6.16 1.51
N SER A 108 11.44 7.17 2.34
CA SER A 108 11.79 7.10 3.78
C SER A 108 10.88 6.16 4.58
N SER A 109 9.68 5.84 4.09
CA SER A 109 8.82 4.84 4.74
C SER A 109 9.33 3.42 4.58
N LEU A 110 10.31 3.17 3.68
CA LEU A 110 10.85 1.83 3.42
C LEU A 110 11.42 1.17 4.67
N LEU A 111 11.90 1.96 5.62
CA LEU A 111 12.34 1.48 6.94
C LEU A 111 11.19 0.82 7.71
N GLY A 112 9.98 1.39 7.64
CA GLY A 112 8.78 0.78 8.23
C GLY A 112 8.38 -0.51 7.53
N GLY A 113 8.52 -0.57 6.20
CA GLY A 113 8.34 -1.79 5.43
C GLY A 113 9.35 -2.89 5.77
N LEU A 114 10.63 -2.53 5.93
CA LEU A 114 11.70 -3.44 6.35
C LEU A 114 11.43 -3.98 7.76
N PHE A 115 11.08 -3.10 8.70
CA PHE A 115 10.78 -3.48 10.08
C PHE A 115 9.54 -4.38 10.20
N SER A 116 8.48 -4.05 9.46
CA SER A 116 7.31 -4.94 9.35
C SER A 116 7.70 -6.30 8.78
N SER A 117 8.51 -6.31 7.73
CA SER A 117 8.88 -7.55 7.03
C SER A 117 9.76 -8.45 7.89
N THR A 118 10.74 -7.89 8.60
CA THR A 118 11.54 -8.67 9.55
C THR A 118 10.67 -9.23 10.68
N THR A 119 9.78 -8.43 11.25
CA THR A 119 8.88 -8.88 12.34
C THR A 119 7.92 -9.97 11.86
N ALA A 120 7.31 -9.77 10.68
CA ALA A 120 6.39 -10.73 10.10
C ALA A 120 7.11 -12.04 9.72
N LEU A 121 8.35 -11.98 9.21
CA LEU A 121 9.16 -13.17 8.94
C LEU A 121 9.47 -13.96 10.21
N ILE A 122 9.78 -13.28 11.32
CA ILE A 122 9.99 -13.93 12.62
C ILE A 122 8.71 -14.64 13.08
N VAL A 123 7.57 -13.94 13.06
CA VAL A 123 6.30 -14.50 13.53
C VAL A 123 5.81 -15.65 12.64
N LEU A 124 5.85 -15.47 11.33
CA LEU A 124 5.30 -16.46 10.38
C LEU A 124 6.24 -17.65 10.19
N GLY A 125 7.55 -17.43 10.22
CA GLY A 125 8.57 -18.46 10.06
C GLY A 125 8.84 -19.24 11.35
N VAL A 126 9.19 -18.54 12.43
CA VAL A 126 9.66 -19.16 13.66
C VAL A 126 8.49 -19.64 14.52
N ILE A 127 7.46 -18.81 14.69
CA ILE A 127 6.36 -19.08 15.64
C ILE A 127 5.29 -19.95 14.99
N ARG A 128 4.82 -19.58 13.80
CA ARG A 128 3.65 -20.24 13.18
C ARG A 128 3.96 -21.40 12.23
N LYS A 129 5.19 -21.46 11.66
CA LYS A 129 5.60 -22.48 10.66
C LYS A 129 4.58 -22.67 9.51
N GLU A 130 3.80 -21.65 9.17
CA GLU A 130 2.68 -21.79 8.21
C GLU A 130 3.15 -21.88 6.76
N LEU A 131 4.38 -21.43 6.44
CA LEU A 131 4.96 -21.46 5.11
C LEU A 131 6.48 -21.70 5.18
N PRO A 132 7.10 -22.28 4.13
CA PRO A 132 8.55 -22.44 4.06
C PRO A 132 9.24 -21.06 4.06
N PHE A 133 9.94 -20.77 5.15
CA PHE A 133 10.62 -19.50 5.45
C PHE A 133 11.42 -18.94 4.27
N THR A 134 12.15 -19.81 3.56
CA THR A 134 12.98 -19.45 2.41
C THR A 134 12.19 -18.82 1.27
N LYS A 135 10.96 -19.27 1.01
CA LYS A 135 10.15 -18.78 -0.11
C LYS A 135 9.48 -17.43 0.20
N ILE A 136 9.07 -17.21 1.45
CA ILE A 136 8.54 -15.91 1.88
C ILE A 136 9.64 -14.86 1.79
N ILE A 137 10.85 -15.20 2.24
CA ILE A 137 12.02 -14.33 2.17
C ILE A 137 12.34 -13.97 0.72
N LEU A 138 12.47 -14.98 -0.15
CA LEU A 138 12.81 -14.75 -1.56
C LEU A 138 11.80 -13.82 -2.24
N PHE A 139 10.51 -14.03 -1.98
CA PHE A 139 9.45 -13.23 -2.61
C PHE A 139 9.37 -11.81 -2.02
N THR A 140 9.55 -11.67 -0.71
CA THR A 140 9.57 -10.36 -0.04
C THR A 140 10.78 -9.55 -0.51
N ILE A 141 11.97 -10.15 -0.55
CA ILE A 141 13.19 -9.53 -1.09
C ILE A 141 12.99 -9.16 -2.56
N GLY A 142 12.45 -10.07 -3.38
CA GLY A 142 12.20 -9.80 -4.80
C GLY A 142 11.32 -8.58 -5.05
N ILE A 143 10.22 -8.45 -4.31
CA ILE A 143 9.34 -7.26 -4.42
C ILE A 143 10.05 -6.01 -3.87
N PHE A 144 10.80 -6.12 -2.77
CA PHE A 144 11.58 -4.99 -2.25
C PHE A 144 12.65 -4.50 -3.23
N THR A 145 13.36 -5.42 -3.89
CA THR A 145 14.36 -5.07 -4.91
C THR A 145 13.72 -4.46 -6.15
N PHE A 146 12.56 -4.96 -6.57
CA PHE A 146 11.81 -4.36 -7.67
C PHE A 146 11.34 -2.94 -7.34
N TYR A 147 11.04 -2.66 -6.07
CA TYR A 147 10.65 -1.33 -5.61
C TYR A 147 11.83 -0.35 -5.51
N PHE A 148 13.06 -0.85 -5.41
CA PHE A 148 14.27 -0.03 -5.29
C PHE A 148 14.94 0.29 -6.64
N LEU A 149 14.56 -0.44 -7.70
CA LEU A 149 15.01 -0.23 -9.07
C LEU A 149 14.20 0.89 -9.75
#